data_AF-A0A2K9P270-F1
#
_entry.id   AF-A0A2K9P270-F1
#
_cell.length_a   1.000
_cell.length_b   1.000
_cell.length_c   1.000
_cell.angle_alpha   90.00
_cell.angle_beta   90.00
_cell.angle_gamma   90.00
#
_symmetry.space_group_name_H-M   'P 1'
#
loop_
_entity.id
_entity.type
_entity.pdbx_description
1 polymer ?
#
loop_
_entity_poly.entity_id
_entity_poly.type
_entity_poly.pdbx_seq_one_letter_code
_entity_poly.pdbx_strand_id
1 'polypeptide(L)' 'MENSVKLRLLNLGKKQVDLLKVIRKKGYTNLQPPQLSSYINGANTTPQAKAVMQIVYETLEQWEAEISG' A
#
# COMPACT_ATOMS: atom_id res chain seq x y z
N MET A 1 -1.14 16.27 2.93
CA MET A 1 -1.62 15.56 1.72
C MET A 1 -1.59 14.05 1.99
N GLU A 2 -2.35 13.56 2.98
CA GLU A 2 -2.06 12.29 3.67
C GLU A 2 -3.10 11.17 3.49
N ASN A 3 -4.02 11.25 2.52
CA ASN A 3 -5.07 10.23 2.37
C ASN A 3 -5.24 9.68 0.94
N SER A 4 -4.27 9.87 0.05
CA SER A 4 -4.37 9.40 -1.34
C SER A 4 -4.45 7.88 -1.44
N VAL A 5 -3.68 7.12 -0.65
CA VAL A 5 -3.71 5.64 -0.71
C VAL A 5 -5.06 5.06 -0.26
N LYS A 6 -5.62 5.54 0.86
CA LYS A 6 -6.92 5.04 1.35
C LYS A 6 -8.06 5.36 0.39
N LEU A 7 -8.06 6.56 -0.20
CA LEU A 7 -9.05 6.95 -1.20
C LEU A 7 -8.92 6.12 -2.49
N ARG A 8 -7.69 5.90 -2.97
CA ARG A 8 -7.45 5.03 -4.14
C ARG A 8 -7.93 3.61 -3.88
N LEU A 9 -7.62 3.03 -2.72
CA LEU A 9 -8.13 1.72 -2.33
C LEU A 9 -9.65 1.66 -2.30
N LEU A 10 -10.31 2.69 -1.77
CA LEU A 10 -11.77 2.78 -1.73
C LEU A 10 -12.36 2.81 -3.14
N ASN A 11 -11.78 3.61 -4.05
CA ASN A 11 -12.20 3.68 -5.45
C ASN A 11 -12.01 2.34 -6.18
N LEU A 12 -10.96 1.60 -5.84
CA LEU A 12 -10.68 0.26 -6.38
C LEU A 12 -11.50 -0.86 -5.72
N GLY A 13 -12.27 -0.56 -4.66
CA GLY A 13 -12.96 -1.58 -3.85
C GLY A 13 -12.02 -2.52 -3.08
N LYS A 14 -10.78 -2.11 -2.85
CA LYS A 14 -9.73 -2.91 -2.18
C LYS A 14 -9.55 -2.47 -0.72
N LYS A 15 -9.01 -3.35 0.11
CA LYS A 15 -8.71 -3.06 1.52
C LYS A 15 -7.20 -3.00 1.76
N GLN A 16 -6.79 -2.37 2.86
CA GLN A 16 -5.38 -2.36 3.29
C GLN A 16 -4.81 -3.78 3.48
N VAL A 17 -5.66 -4.76 3.81
CA VAL A 17 -5.25 -6.17 3.91
C VAL A 17 -4.87 -6.79 2.57
N ASP A 18 -5.39 -6.29 1.44
CA ASP A 18 -5.01 -6.77 0.11
C ASP A 18 -3.62 -6.27 -0.27
N LEU A 19 -3.32 -4.99 -0.01
CA LEU A 19 -1.95 -4.46 -0.11
C LEU A 19 -0.99 -5.26 0.77
N LEU A 20 -1.40 -5.57 2.00
CA LEU A 20 -0.58 -6.34 2.93
C LEU A 20 -0.21 -7.71 2.35
N LYS A 21 -1.15 -8.40 1.69
CA LYS A 21 -0.87 -9.68 1.02
C LYS A 21 0.16 -9.52 -0.10
N VAL A 22 0.05 -8.46 -0.92
CA VAL A 22 1.01 -8.19 -2.02
C VAL A 22 2.40 -7.88 -1.47
N ILE A 23 2.48 -7.01 -0.45
CA ILE A 23 3.73 -6.63 0.22
C ILE A 23 4.41 -7.85 0.85
N ARG A 24 3.63 -8.73 1.50
CA ARG A 24 4.14 -10.00 2.04
C ARG A 24 4.69 -10.93 0.96
N LYS A 25 4.00 -11.04 -0.18
CA LYS A 25 4.47 -11.80 -1.34
C LYS A 25 5.77 -11.23 -1.93
N LYS A 26 5.98 -9.92 -1.86
CA LYS A 26 7.22 -9.26 -2.31
C LYS A 26 8.39 -9.35 -1.30
N GLY A 27 8.25 -10.10 -0.20
CA GLY A 27 9.33 -10.39 0.74
C GLY A 27 9.20 -9.76 2.13
N TYR A 28 8.18 -8.93 2.36
CA TYR A 28 7.91 -8.32 3.68
C TYR A 28 6.89 -9.14 4.48
N THR A 29 7.17 -10.42 4.67
CA THR A 29 6.27 -11.39 5.34
C THR A 29 5.88 -10.97 6.76
N ASN A 30 6.80 -10.35 7.49
CA ASN A 30 6.63 -9.90 8.88
C ASN A 30 5.91 -8.56 9.04
N LEU A 31 5.50 -7.91 7.94
CA LEU A 31 4.82 -6.63 8.02
C LEU A 31 3.45 -6.79 8.69
N GLN A 32 3.17 -5.95 9.69
CA GLN A 32 1.89 -5.94 10.39
C GLN A 32 0.96 -4.83 9.86
N PRO A 33 -0.37 -5.03 9.94
CA PRO A 33 -1.35 -3.99 9.58
C PRO A 33 -1.11 -2.60 10.22
N PRO A 34 -0.83 -2.48 11.54
CA PRO A 34 -0.56 -1.18 12.15
C PRO A 34 0.72 -0.51 11.61
N GLN A 35 1.76 -1.28 11.27
CA GLN A 35 2.96 -0.75 10.61
C GLN A 35 2.63 -0.20 9.22
N LEU A 36 1.86 -0.93 8.41
CA LEU A 36 1.43 -0.45 7.10
C LEU A 36 0.61 0.84 7.21
N SER A 37 -0.31 0.90 8.18
CA SER A 37 -1.08 2.12 8.45
C SER A 37 -0.17 3.29 8.84
N SER A 38 0.83 3.05 9.70
CA SER A 38 1.83 4.05 10.07
C SER A 38 2.65 4.55 8.88
N TYR A 39 2.97 3.69 7.91
CA TYR A 39 3.70 4.07 6.71
C TYR A 39 2.83 4.89 5.76
N ILE A 40 1.57 4.48 5.56
CA ILE A 40 0.59 5.19 4.73
C ILE A 40 0.31 6.59 5.29
N ASN A 41 0.20 6.72 6.62
CA ASN A 41 -0.01 8.01 7.27
C ASN A 41 1.28 8.85 7.36
N GLY A 42 2.41 8.44 6.75
CA GLY A 42 3.65 9.22 6.78
C GLY A 42 4.32 9.37 8.14
N ALA A 43 3.80 8.73 9.19
CA ALA A 43 4.31 8.81 10.56
C ALA A 43 5.69 8.13 10.72
N ASN A 44 6.14 7.37 9.73
CA ASN A 44 7.40 6.63 9.78
C ASN A 44 8.10 6.68 8.41
N THR A 45 9.33 7.23 8.38
CA THR A 45 10.09 7.54 7.15
C THR A 45 11.37 6.70 7.02
N THR A 46 11.35 5.49 7.57
CA THR A 46 12.47 4.54 7.46
C THR A 46 12.73 4.10 6.02
N PRO A 47 13.95 3.60 5.70
CA PRO A 47 14.24 3.02 4.39
C PRO A 47 13.25 1.91 3.99
N GLN A 48 12.84 1.10 4.97
CA GLN A 48 11.81 0.09 4.78
C GLN A 48 10.45 0.70 4.43
N ALA A 49 10.03 1.76 5.13
CA ALA A 49 8.78 2.44 4.83
C ALA A 49 8.76 2.99 3.41
N LYS A 50 9.87 3.58 2.94
CA LYS A 50 10.00 4.06 1.54
C LYS A 50 9.84 2.93 0.53
N ALA A 51 10.53 1.80 0.74
CA ALA A 51 10.44 0.64 -0.15
C ALA A 51 9.02 0.04 -0.16
N VAL A 52 8.37 -0.07 1.00
CA VAL A 52 6.99 -0.55 1.11
C VAL A 52 6.01 0.41 0.41
N MET A 53 6.18 1.72 0.60
CA MET A 53 5.33 2.73 -0.06
C MET A 53 5.47 2.68 -1.58
N GLN A 54 6.68 2.47 -2.11
CA GLN A 54 6.88 2.28 -3.55
C GLN A 54 6.07 1.08 -4.07
N ILE A 55 6.13 -0.06 -3.38
CA ILE A 55 5.35 -1.25 -3.75
C ILE A 55 3.85 -0.96 -3.69
N VAL A 56 3.38 -0.22 -2.68
CA VAL A 56 1.98 0.18 -2.56
C VAL A 56 1.56 0.99 -3.78
N TYR A 57 2.33 2.02 -4.16
CA TYR A 57 2.00 2.85 -5.32
C TYR A 57 2.01 2.06 -6.64
N GLU A 58 3.03 1.24 -6.88
CA GLU A 58 3.08 0.34 -8.05
C GLU A 58 1.85 -0.58 -8.11
N THR A 59 1.44 -1.14 -6.97
CA THR A 59 0.29 -2.04 -6.89
C THR A 59 -1.02 -1.30 -7.18
N LEU A 60 -1.16 -0.07 -6.67
CA LEU A 60 -2.33 0.76 -6.94
C LEU A 60 -2.41 1.12 -8.41
N GLU A 61 -1.30 1.51 -9.04
CA GLU A 61 -1.26 1.82 -10.48
C GLU A 61 -1.63 0.60 -11.33
N GLN A 62 -1.16 -0.59 -10.96
CA GLN A 62 -1.54 -1.83 -11.63
C GLN A 62 -3.05 -2.10 -11.52
N TRP A 63 -3.62 -2.00 -10.31
CA TRP A 63 -5.05 -2.20 -10.11
C TRP A 63 -5.91 -1.15 -10.80
N GLU A 64 -5.46 0.10 -10.85
CA GLU A 64 -6.15 1.16 -11.60
C GLU A 64 -6.12 0.89 -13.10
N ALA A 65 -4.98 0.45 -13.64
CA ALA A 65 -4.85 0.06 -15.04
C ALA A 65 -5.74 -1.14 -15.40
N GLU A 66 -5.89 -2.12 -14.50
CA GLU A 66 -6.79 -3.27 -14.68
C GLU A 66 -8.27 -2.87 -14.72
N ILE A 67 -8.68 -1.80 -14.02
CA ILE A 67 -10.07 -1.32 -14.00
C ILE A 67 -10.39 -0.40 -15.19
N SER A 68 -9.41 0.32 -15.73
CA SER A 68 -9.58 1.17 -16.91
C SER A 68 -9.44 0.42 -18.25
N GLY A 69 -9.12 -0.88 -18.23
CA GLY A 69 -8.95 -1.74 -19.40
C GLY A 69 -10.19 -2.54 -19.79
#